data_AF-A0A9Q0IG50-F1
#
_entry.id   AF-A0A9Q0IG50-F1
#
_cell.length_a   1.000
_cell.length_b   1.000
_cell.length_c   1.000
_cell.angle_alpha   90.00
_cell.angle_beta   90.00
_cell.angle_gamma   90.00
#
_symmetry.space_group_name_H-M   'P 1'
#
loop_
_entity.id
_entity.type
_entity.pdbx_description
1 polymer ?
#
loop_
_entity_poly.entity_id
_entity_poly.type
_entity_poly.pdbx_seq_one_letter_code
_entity_poly.pdbx_strand_id
1 'polypeptide(L)'
;MASKIFPVLKLATKLTVVGGAFYVVYDSGLLGSSEQGTEVLGRAKTAIPPAINEWMKYFGMEAQVPELPTIEFSPRQAWNSGVRTSISALSDGPTKVCNYTSQGFQYLKDLSK
;
A
#
# COMPACT_ATOMS: atom_id res chain seq x y z
N MET A 1 6.11 -40.62 10.34
CA MET A 1 7.10 -39.63 9.83
C MET A 1 6.50 -38.60 8.86
N ALA A 2 5.56 -38.97 7.98
CA ALA A 2 4.90 -38.03 7.06
C ALA A 2 4.20 -36.82 7.72
N SER A 3 3.62 -36.99 8.91
CA SER A 3 2.88 -35.89 9.59
C SER A 3 3.77 -34.73 10.07
N LYS A 4 5.08 -34.95 10.25
CA LYS A 4 6.05 -33.90 10.60
C LYS A 4 6.66 -33.22 9.37
N ILE A 5 6.60 -33.86 8.20
CA ILE A 5 7.15 -33.34 6.93
C ILE A 5 6.19 -32.33 6.29
N PHE A 6 4.88 -32.58 6.35
CA PHE A 6 3.89 -31.68 5.76
C PHE A 6 3.91 -30.25 6.33
N PRO A 7 3.99 -30.03 7.67
CA PRO A 7 4.15 -28.69 8.24
C PRO A 7 5.43 -27.97 7.78
N VAL A 8 6.55 -28.70 7.66
CA VAL A 8 7.83 -28.14 7.22
C VAL A 8 7.77 -27.75 5.75
N LEU A 9 7.21 -28.61 4.90
CA LEU A 9 7.01 -28.31 3.47
C LEU A 9 6.12 -27.08 3.30
N LYS A 10 5.01 -26.99 4.04
CA LYS A 10 4.11 -25.83 4.03
C LYS A 10 4.83 -24.54 4.42
N LEU A 11 5.68 -24.59 5.45
CA LEU A 11 6.47 -23.43 5.87
C LEU A 11 7.48 -23.04 4.80
N ALA A 12 8.21 -24.00 4.24
CA ALA A 12 9.20 -23.76 3.18
C ALA A 12 8.55 -23.12 1.94
N THR A 13 7.39 -23.61 1.49
CA THR A 13 6.66 -23.01 0.38
C THR A 13 6.29 -21.56 0.67
N LYS A 14 5.75 -21.27 1.86
CA LYS A 14 5.39 -19.89 2.24
C LYS A 14 6.59 -18.96 2.26
N LEU A 15 7.70 -19.39 2.88
CA LEU A 15 8.92 -18.60 2.94
C LEU A 15 9.52 -18.37 1.55
N THR A 16 9.42 -19.35 0.66
CA THR A 16 9.87 -19.23 -0.73
C THR A 16 9.03 -18.20 -1.49
N VAL A 17 7.70 -18.24 -1.36
CA VAL A 17 6.81 -17.27 -2.03
C VAL A 17 7.08 -15.86 -1.52
N VAL A 18 7.18 -15.69 -0.19
CA VAL A 18 7.47 -14.39 0.42
C VAL A 18 8.85 -13.90 0.01
N GLY A 19 9.88 -14.72 0.15
CA GLY A 19 11.26 -14.38 -0.22
C GLY A 19 11.41 -14.04 -1.69
N GLY A 20 10.77 -14.81 -2.58
CA GLY A 20 10.74 -14.53 -4.01
C GLY A 20 10.05 -13.20 -4.34
N ALA A 21 8.92 -12.91 -3.70
CA ALA A 21 8.25 -11.62 -3.87
C ALA A 21 9.13 -10.46 -3.42
N PHE A 22 9.79 -10.58 -2.26
CA PHE A 22 10.74 -9.57 -1.78
C PHE A 22 11.94 -9.40 -2.72
N TYR A 23 12.49 -10.50 -3.22
CA TYR A 23 13.59 -10.45 -4.18
C TYR A 23 13.18 -9.70 -5.45
N VAL A 24 12.04 -10.03 -6.05
CA VAL A 24 11.54 -9.36 -7.26
C VAL A 24 11.28 -7.87 -7.00
N VAL A 25 10.70 -7.52 -5.85
CA VAL A 25 10.47 -6.12 -5.46
C VAL A 25 11.76 -5.33 -5.33
N TYR A 26 12.81 -5.95 -4.78
CA TYR A 26 14.12 -5.33 -4.63
C TYR A 26 14.85 -5.19 -5.98
N ASP A 27 14.93 -6.28 -6.74
CA ASP A 27 15.62 -6.36 -8.04
C ASP A 27 14.97 -5.47 -9.10
N SER A 28 13.64 -5.40 -9.12
CA SER A 28 12.92 -4.50 -10.03
C SER A 28 13.14 -3.02 -9.72
N GLY A 29 13.68 -2.66 -8.56
CA GLY A 29 13.82 -1.27 -8.15
C GLY A 29 12.50 -0.62 -7.76
N LEU A 30 11.45 -1.41 -7.47
CA LEU A 30 10.13 -0.89 -7.07
C LEU A 30 10.22 -0.03 -5.79
N LEU A 31 11.08 -0.42 -4.84
CA LEU A 31 11.36 0.32 -3.61
C LEU A 31 12.57 1.26 -3.74
N GLY A 32 13.05 1.49 -4.96
CA GLY A 32 14.15 2.40 -5.26
C GLY A 32 13.71 3.86 -5.23
N SER A 33 14.26 4.67 -6.14
CA SER A 33 13.82 6.06 -6.27
C SER A 33 12.36 6.17 -6.71
N SER A 34 11.71 7.31 -6.43
CA SER A 34 10.32 7.55 -6.87
C SER A 34 10.14 7.40 -8.38
N GLU A 35 11.17 7.71 -9.17
CA GLU A 35 11.14 7.59 -10.63
C GLU A 35 11.20 6.12 -11.07
N GLN A 36 12.17 5.37 -10.55
CA GLN A 36 12.30 3.92 -10.78
C GLN A 36 11.03 3.17 -10.37
N GLY A 37 10.51 3.42 -9.17
CA GLY A 37 9.28 2.77 -8.70
C GLY A 37 8.06 3.11 -9.55
N THR A 38 7.93 4.36 -10.02
CA THR A 38 6.82 4.77 -10.91
C THR A 38 6.92 4.08 -12.28
N GLU A 39 8.12 3.98 -12.84
CA GLU A 39 8.35 3.31 -14.11
C GLU A 39 8.02 1.81 -14.03
N VAL A 40 8.53 1.13 -13.00
CA VAL A 40 8.27 -0.30 -12.76
C VAL A 40 6.79 -0.56 -12.59
N LEU A 41 6.10 0.28 -11.82
CA LEU A 41 4.66 0.16 -11.58
C LEU A 41 3.84 0.44 -12.86
N GLY A 42 4.31 1.37 -13.71
CA GLY A 42 3.76 1.59 -15.04
C GLY A 42 3.88 0.36 -15.93
N ARG A 43 5.07 -0.27 -15.97
CA ARG A 43 5.32 -1.52 -16.71
C ARG A 43 4.48 -2.68 -16.17
N ALA A 44 4.36 -2.79 -14.85
CA ALA A 44 3.53 -3.80 -14.18
C ALA A 44 2.04 -3.63 -14.53
N LYS A 45 1.53 -2.38 -14.55
CA LYS A 45 0.16 -2.08 -14.95
C LYS A 45 -0.14 -2.54 -16.38
N THR A 46 0.83 -2.49 -17.29
CA THR A 46 0.64 -2.95 -18.68
C THR A 46 0.87 -4.45 -18.87
N ALA A 47 1.78 -5.06 -18.12
CA ALA A 47 2.19 -6.46 -18.32
C ALA A 47 1.37 -7.47 -17.52
N ILE A 48 0.87 -7.10 -16.33
CA ILE A 48 0.13 -8.02 -15.45
C ILE A 48 -1.25 -8.40 -16.03
N PRO A 49 -2.09 -7.46 -16.51
CA PRO A 49 -3.40 -7.82 -17.06
C PRO A 49 -3.39 -8.83 -18.21
N PRO A 50 -2.54 -8.69 -19.25
CA PRO A 50 -2.48 -9.69 -20.32
C PRO A 50 -1.95 -11.04 -19.83
N ALA A 51 -0.95 -11.04 -18.93
CA ALA A 51 -0.40 -12.27 -18.38
C ALA A 51 -1.44 -13.06 -17.57
N ILE A 52 -2.27 -12.36 -16.78
CA ILE A 52 -3.38 -13.00 -16.06
C ILE A 52 -4.40 -13.56 -17.05
N ASN A 53 -4.77 -12.82 -18.10
CA ASN A 53 -5.68 -13.30 -19.14
C ASN A 53 -5.18 -14.57 -19.84
N GLU A 54 -3.90 -14.62 -20.20
CA GLU A 54 -3.30 -15.81 -20.80
C GLU A 54 -3.31 -16.98 -19.82
N TRP A 55 -2.89 -16.75 -18.57
CA TRP A 55 -2.90 -17.79 -17.54
C TRP A 55 -4.33 -18.32 -17.30
N MET A 56 -5.33 -17.45 -17.23
CA MET A 56 -6.73 -17.85 -17.10
C MET A 56 -7.22 -18.72 -18.26
N LYS A 57 -6.80 -18.40 -19.50
CA LYS A 57 -7.06 -19.24 -20.68
C LYS A 57 -6.45 -20.62 -20.55
N TYR A 58 -5.18 -20.70 -20.15
CA TYR A 58 -4.48 -21.97 -19.97
C TYR A 58 -5.15 -22.88 -18.93
N PHE A 59 -5.71 -22.29 -17.86
CA PHE A 59 -6.35 -23.04 -16.78
C PHE A 59 -7.89 -23.13 -16.91
N GLY A 60 -8.48 -22.63 -17.99
CA GLY A 60 -9.93 -22.69 -18.22
C GLY A 60 -10.77 -21.89 -17.21
N MET A 61 -10.19 -20.87 -16.57
CA MET A 61 -10.82 -20.09 -15.51
C MET A 61 -11.46 -18.78 -16.00
N GLU A 62 -11.65 -18.61 -17.31
CA GLU A 62 -12.15 -17.38 -17.94
C GLU A 62 -13.49 -16.89 -17.36
N ALA A 63 -14.35 -17.79 -16.86
CA ALA A 63 -15.68 -17.46 -16.34
C ALA A 63 -15.75 -17.18 -14.83
N GLN A 64 -14.64 -17.33 -14.07
CA GLN A 64 -14.65 -17.29 -12.60
C GLN A 64 -13.97 -16.06 -11.98
N VAL A 65 -13.33 -15.21 -12.79
CA VAL A 65 -12.56 -14.07 -12.28
C VAL A 65 -13.29 -12.76 -12.60
N PRO A 66 -13.63 -11.94 -11.60
CA PRO A 66 -14.18 -10.61 -11.86
C PRO A 66 -13.17 -9.78 -12.68
N GLU A 67 -13.69 -8.86 -13.49
CA GLU A 67 -12.87 -7.96 -14.32
C GLU A 67 -11.72 -7.37 -13.50
N LEU A 68 -10.50 -7.47 -14.03
CA LEU A 68 -9.32 -6.98 -13.34
C LEU A 68 -9.51 -5.49 -13.04
N PRO A 69 -9.35 -5.05 -11.78
CA PRO A 69 -9.61 -3.68 -11.40
C PRO A 69 -8.64 -2.77 -12.17
N THR A 70 -9.20 -1.82 -12.92
CA THR A 70 -8.43 -0.79 -13.58
C THR A 70 -7.79 0.09 -12.51
N ILE A 71 -6.47 -0.01 -12.35
CA ILE A 71 -5.74 0.85 -11.42
C ILE A 71 -5.65 2.25 -12.05
N GLU A 72 -6.66 3.09 -11.81
CA GLU A 72 -6.73 4.45 -12.36
C GLU A 72 -5.98 5.49 -11.52
N PHE A 73 -5.68 5.19 -10.26
CA PHE A 73 -4.99 6.15 -9.41
C PHE A 73 -3.49 6.22 -9.76
N SER A 74 -2.94 7.44 -9.77
CA SER A 74 -1.49 7.66 -9.88
C SER A 74 -0.86 7.44 -8.49
N PRO A 75 -0.04 6.39 -8.30
CA PRO A 75 0.52 6.04 -6.99
C PRO A 75 1.41 7.17 -6.43
N ARG A 76 2.14 7.85 -7.33
CA ARG A 76 2.95 9.03 -6.99
C ARG A 76 2.10 10.20 -6.50
N GLN A 77 0.97 10.49 -7.17
CA GLN A 77 0.10 11.60 -6.75
C GLN A 77 -0.59 11.28 -5.43
N ALA A 78 -1.06 10.05 -5.24
CA ALA A 78 -1.67 9.60 -3.99
C ALA A 78 -0.69 9.72 -2.82
N TRP A 79 0.55 9.26 -3.01
CA TRP A 79 1.62 9.41 -2.02
C TRP A 79 1.90 10.87 -1.67
N ASN A 80 2.13 11.71 -2.70
CA ASN A 80 2.42 13.13 -2.49
C ASN A 80 1.26 13.87 -1.80
N SER A 81 0.02 13.52 -2.13
CA SER A 81 -1.18 14.06 -1.47
C SER A 81 -1.23 13.69 0.00
N GLY A 82 -0.97 12.43 0.33
CA GLY A 82 -0.90 11.95 1.71
C GLY A 82 0.17 12.68 2.52
N VAL A 83 1.40 12.75 2.00
CA VAL A 83 2.51 13.46 2.67
C VAL A 83 2.14 14.92 2.93
N ARG A 84 1.63 15.63 1.92
CA ARG A 84 1.20 17.03 2.08
C ARG A 84 0.12 17.17 3.14
N THR A 85 -0.89 16.31 3.11
CA THR A 85 -2.00 16.33 4.07
C THR A 85 -1.51 16.13 5.50
N SER A 86 -0.64 15.13 5.72
CA SER A 86 -0.06 14.86 7.04
C SER A 86 0.80 16.03 7.54
N ILE A 87 1.66 16.59 6.70
CA ILE A 87 2.51 17.73 7.09
C ILE A 87 1.68 18.99 7.34
N SER A 88 0.66 19.27 6.52
CA SER A 88 -0.26 20.37 6.76
C SER A 88 -1.00 20.21 8.10
N ALA A 89 -1.53 19.03 8.39
CA ALA A 89 -2.20 18.77 9.66
C ALA A 89 -1.26 18.93 10.87
N LEU A 90 0.00 18.45 10.76
CA LEU A 90 1.01 18.62 11.80
C LEU A 90 1.41 20.08 11.98
N SER A 91 1.53 20.84 10.89
CA SER A 91 1.86 22.26 10.91
C SER A 91 0.76 23.10 11.57
N ASP A 92 -0.50 22.72 11.41
CA ASP A 92 -1.64 23.40 12.05
C ASP A 92 -1.80 23.03 13.53
N GLY A 93 -1.18 21.92 13.97
CA GLY A 93 -1.27 21.38 15.32
C GLY A 93 -1.00 22.42 16.42
N PRO A 94 0.13 23.14 16.42
CA PRO A 94 0.44 24.13 17.45
C PRO A 94 -0.63 25.23 17.56
N THR A 95 -1.12 25.74 16.42
CA THR A 95 -2.17 26.76 16.39
C THR A 95 -3.48 26.21 16.97
N LYS A 96 -3.86 24.97 16.64
CA LYS A 96 -5.05 24.32 17.20
C LYS A 96 -4.93 24.11 18.71
N VAL A 97 -3.77 23.68 19.21
CA VAL A 97 -3.52 23.51 20.64
C VAL A 97 -3.63 24.84 21.41
N CYS A 98 -3.03 25.92 20.89
CA CYS A 98 -3.17 27.26 21.47
C CYS A 98 -4.64 27.71 21.51
N ASN A 99 -5.38 27.51 20.43
CA ASN A 99 -6.80 27.85 20.37
C ASN A 99 -7.64 27.07 21.39
N TYR A 100 -7.44 25.75 21.50
CA TYR A 100 -8.15 24.94 22.49
C TYR A 100 -7.79 25.31 23.93
N THR A 101 -6.52 25.63 24.19
CA THR A 101 -6.07 26.10 25.50
C THR A 101 -6.73 27.43 25.88
N SER A 102 -6.77 28.38 24.94
CA SER A 102 -7.42 29.68 25.14
C SER A 102 -8.93 29.53 25.40
N GLN A 103 -9.60 28.67 24.63
CA GLN A 103 -11.02 28.36 24.83
C GLN A 103 -11.29 27.70 26.18
N GLY A 104 -10.46 26.74 26.60
CA GLY A 104 -10.58 26.11 27.92
C GLY A 104 -10.38 27.11 29.06
N PHE A 105 -9.43 28.03 28.92
CA PHE A 105 -9.21 29.09 29.90
C PHE A 105 -10.40 30.06 29.99
N GLN A 106 -10.96 30.46 28.84
CA GLN A 106 -12.17 31.29 28.82
C GLN A 106 -13.36 30.58 29.47
N TYR A 107 -13.56 29.30 29.17
CA TYR A 107 -14.62 28.49 29.77
C TYR A 107 -14.52 28.43 31.31
N LEU A 108 -13.32 28.19 31.85
CA LEU A 108 -13.09 28.20 33.30
C LEU A 108 -13.38 29.56 33.92
N LYS A 109 -13.00 30.64 33.23
CA LYS A 109 -13.28 32.01 33.68
C LYS A 109 -14.78 32.29 33.72
N ASP A 110 -15.54 31.83 32.73
CA ASP A 110 -17.00 32.03 32.68
C ASP A 110 -17.75 31.21 33.73
N LEU A 111 -17.26 30.02 34.09
CA LEU A 111 -17.80 29.20 35.20
C LEU A 111 -17.55 29.80 36.59
N SER A 112 -16.52 30.63 36.74
CA SER A 112 -16.14 31.24 38.01
C SER A 112 -16.85 32.56 38.31
N LYS A 113 -17.72 33.01 37.39
CA LYS A 113 -18.63 34.15 37.56
C LYS A 113 -19.97 33.69 38.11
#